data_AF-A0A0J9VTQ1-F1
#
_entry.id   AF-A0A0J9VTQ1-F1
#
_cell.length_a   1.000
_cell.length_b   1.000
_cell.length_c   1.000
_cell.angle_alpha   90.00
_cell.angle_beta   90.00
_cell.angle_gamma   90.00
#
_symmetry.space_group_name_H-M   'P 1'
#
loop_
_entity.id
_entity.type
_entity.pdbx_description
1 polymer ?
#
loop_
_entity_poly.entity_id
_entity_poly.type
_entity_poly.pdbx_seq_one_letter_code
_entity_poly.pdbx_strand_id
1 'polypeptide(L)'
;MSPDAKLYGPSDPALLKDVGASHSIGMPIQVYPIYENAYRKHNQQTFHENHHESAALYAEFDKIACQHPISWRAGETPRDVDAIKTITKQNRMICTPYPLLMNAFNGVNLAAACIITSAEYATKLGVPQDKWVYITGGAGSNDSSHFWERANYFSSPAIEYSIDKALESAALTKNEVDCFDFYSCFPIVPKLACKHVGLDVQKPAKPITLLGGLTSFGGAGNNYSLHAIAEMTRVIRSRKHQTGLVLANGGVLSWQHALCLSAQSRHNNSTYVKREVLDNGDVSQGPAFTPTAQGEAVIESYTVDYDRKGSKLGHIIGRLVENGQRFIANHGDEHTLATLASTNGEPIGMKGRVNRADDGRNLFTLSASAKL
;
A
#
# COMPACT_ATOMS: atom_id res chain seq x y z
N MET A 1 11.41 -26.14 4.42
CA MET A 1 11.75 -24.77 4.84
C MET A 1 12.98 -24.86 5.70
N SER A 2 13.96 -23.95 5.54
CA SER A 2 15.10 -23.88 6.47
C SER A 2 14.56 -23.65 7.90
N PRO A 3 15.05 -24.35 8.93
CA PRO A 3 14.71 -24.09 10.33
C PRO A 3 14.97 -22.62 10.73
N ASP A 4 15.84 -21.92 9.99
CA ASP A 4 16.26 -20.54 10.26
C ASP A 4 15.50 -19.48 9.45
N ALA A 5 14.45 -19.87 8.71
CA ALA A 5 13.64 -18.90 7.96
C ALA A 5 12.86 -17.99 8.93
N LYS A 6 13.31 -16.74 9.10
CA LYS A 6 12.61 -15.72 9.89
C LYS A 6 11.30 -15.30 9.22
N LEU A 7 10.21 -15.37 9.97
CA LEU A 7 8.92 -14.76 9.62
C LEU A 7 9.00 -13.25 9.87
N TYR A 8 8.99 -12.45 8.81
CA TYR A 8 8.91 -10.99 8.92
C TYR A 8 7.45 -10.55 8.90
N GLY A 9 7.02 -9.90 9.99
CA GLY A 9 5.70 -9.26 10.10
C GLY A 9 5.76 -7.79 9.70
N PRO A 10 4.61 -7.16 9.35
CA PRO A 10 4.54 -5.74 9.04
C PRO A 10 4.80 -4.83 10.26
N SER A 11 4.96 -5.43 11.45
CA SER A 11 5.28 -4.78 12.72
C SER A 11 6.61 -5.25 13.32
N ASP A 12 7.51 -5.81 12.52
CA ASP A 12 8.81 -6.33 13.00
C ASP A 12 9.81 -5.18 13.24
N PRO A 13 10.33 -4.99 14.47
CA PRO A 13 11.31 -3.96 14.78
C PRO A 13 12.63 -4.10 13.99
N ALA A 14 12.97 -5.29 13.48
CA ALA A 14 14.14 -5.50 12.65
C ALA A 14 14.09 -4.74 11.30
N LEU A 15 12.91 -4.21 10.94
CA LEU A 15 12.72 -3.37 9.75
C LEU A 15 13.14 -1.91 9.98
N LEU A 16 13.34 -1.50 11.23
CA LEU A 16 13.77 -0.13 11.56
C LEU A 16 15.25 0.07 11.24
N LYS A 17 15.56 1.14 10.50
CA LYS A 17 16.93 1.53 10.15
C LYS A 17 17.10 3.05 10.31
N ASP A 18 18.35 3.48 10.48
CA ASP A 18 18.78 4.89 10.41
C ASP A 18 17.97 5.83 11.32
N VAL A 19 17.61 7.02 10.82
CA VAL A 19 16.82 8.02 11.56
C VAL A 19 15.42 7.50 11.93
N GLY A 20 14.88 6.55 11.17
CA GLY A 20 13.62 5.89 11.48
C GLY A 20 13.71 5.07 12.78
N ALA A 21 14.78 4.30 12.95
CA ALA A 21 15.02 3.54 14.18
C ALA A 21 15.12 4.45 15.41
N SER A 22 15.80 5.60 15.29
CA SER A 22 15.93 6.58 16.37
C SER A 22 14.56 7.13 16.83
N HIS A 23 13.58 7.21 15.93
CA HIS A 23 12.23 7.70 16.22
C HIS A 23 11.18 6.59 16.32
N SER A 24 11.60 5.32 16.37
CA SER A 24 10.71 4.15 16.38
C SER A 24 9.70 4.11 15.23
N ILE A 25 10.12 4.56 14.04
CA ILE A 25 9.27 4.65 12.84
C ILE A 25 9.93 3.99 11.62
N GLY A 26 9.14 3.31 10.80
CA GLY A 26 9.61 2.73 9.53
C GLY A 26 8.95 1.39 9.19
N MET A 27 8.20 0.81 10.12
CA MET A 27 7.44 -0.41 9.85
C MET A 27 6.29 -0.12 8.87
N PRO A 28 5.89 -1.08 8.03
CA PRO A 28 4.71 -0.94 7.17
C PRO A 28 3.47 -0.44 7.91
N ILE A 29 3.17 -0.97 9.10
CA ILE A 29 2.01 -0.51 9.90
C ILE A 29 2.04 0.98 10.24
N GLN A 30 3.20 1.65 10.15
CA GLN A 30 3.36 3.09 10.41
C GLN A 30 3.42 3.89 9.11
N VAL A 31 4.21 3.43 8.12
CA VAL A 31 4.46 4.22 6.90
C VAL A 31 3.23 4.27 5.99
N TYR A 32 2.50 3.17 5.83
CA TYR A 32 1.28 3.17 5.01
C TYR A 32 0.21 4.15 5.54
N PRO A 33 -0.06 4.25 6.86
CA PRO A 33 -0.90 5.29 7.41
C PRO A 33 -0.45 6.74 7.15
N ILE A 34 0.86 7.02 7.10
CA ILE A 34 1.36 8.36 6.76
C ILE A 34 0.88 8.74 5.35
N TYR A 35 0.89 7.79 4.42
CA TYR A 35 0.34 8.00 3.09
C TYR A 35 -1.17 8.19 3.11
N GLU A 36 -1.90 7.35 3.85
CA GLU A 36 -3.36 7.48 3.96
C GLU A 36 -3.78 8.85 4.53
N ASN A 37 -3.12 9.32 5.59
CA ASN A 37 -3.43 10.61 6.21
C ASN A 37 -3.15 11.79 5.27
N ALA A 38 -2.03 11.75 4.53
CA ALA A 38 -1.74 12.78 3.54
C ALA A 38 -2.70 12.71 2.33
N TYR A 39 -3.05 11.50 1.89
CA TYR A 39 -3.97 11.27 0.78
C TYR A 39 -5.38 11.80 1.09
N ARG A 40 -5.94 11.47 2.28
CA ARG A 40 -7.25 12.00 2.70
C ARG A 40 -7.24 13.53 2.73
N LYS A 41 -6.17 14.15 3.27
CA LYS A 41 -6.07 15.61 3.36
C LYS A 41 -5.98 16.24 1.97
N HIS A 42 -5.17 15.66 1.09
CA HIS A 42 -5.04 16.12 -0.29
C HIS A 42 -6.39 16.05 -1.04
N ASN A 43 -7.18 15.01 -0.80
CA ASN A 43 -8.52 14.83 -1.36
C ASN A 43 -9.62 15.54 -0.56
N GLN A 44 -9.28 16.35 0.45
CA GLN A 44 -10.23 17.09 1.29
C GLN A 44 -11.23 16.20 2.05
N GLN A 45 -10.84 14.98 2.35
CA GLN A 45 -11.64 14.03 3.14
C GLN A 45 -11.36 14.21 4.63
N THR A 46 -12.45 14.24 5.40
CA THR A 46 -12.38 14.07 6.86
C THR A 46 -11.85 12.69 7.21
N PHE A 47 -11.43 12.53 8.48
CA PHE A 47 -11.06 11.21 9.00
C PHE A 47 -12.20 10.19 8.79
N HIS A 48 -13.44 10.57 9.09
CA HIS A 48 -14.59 9.66 9.04
C HIS A 48 -14.97 9.22 7.63
N GLU A 49 -14.87 10.12 6.64
CA GLU A 49 -15.08 9.79 5.22
C GLU A 49 -14.02 8.81 4.73
N ASN A 50 -12.74 9.11 4.97
CA ASN A 50 -11.64 8.22 4.57
C ASN A 50 -11.74 6.85 5.26
N HIS A 51 -12.09 6.82 6.55
CA HIS A 51 -12.26 5.58 7.31
C HIS A 51 -13.43 4.75 6.77
N HIS A 52 -14.54 5.39 6.39
CA HIS A 52 -15.66 4.70 5.75
C HIS A 52 -15.31 4.19 4.35
N GLU A 53 -14.59 4.97 3.54
CA GLU A 53 -14.10 4.55 2.22
C GLU A 53 -13.23 3.29 2.32
N SER A 54 -12.26 3.29 3.25
CA SER A 54 -11.40 2.14 3.52
C SER A 54 -12.17 0.91 4.00
N ALA A 55 -13.16 1.10 4.87
CA ALA A 55 -14.01 0.01 5.35
C ALA A 55 -14.88 -0.58 4.24
N ALA A 56 -15.46 0.27 3.38
CA ALA A 56 -16.27 -0.16 2.25
C ALA A 56 -15.46 -0.97 1.24
N LEU A 57 -14.26 -0.50 0.90
CA LEU A 57 -13.32 -1.23 0.06
C LEU A 57 -13.01 -2.62 0.63
N TYR A 58 -12.69 -2.69 1.92
CA TYR A 58 -12.28 -3.94 2.56
C TYR A 58 -13.45 -4.91 2.81
N ALA A 59 -14.69 -4.41 2.91
CA ALA A 59 -15.89 -5.26 2.97
C ALA A 59 -16.12 -6.00 1.64
N GLU A 60 -15.96 -5.33 0.51
CA GLU A 60 -16.04 -5.98 -0.81
C GLU A 60 -14.90 -6.98 -1.01
N PHE A 61 -13.71 -6.65 -0.53
CA PHE A 61 -12.57 -7.58 -0.56
C PHE A 61 -12.84 -8.81 0.31
N ASP A 62 -13.41 -8.62 1.50
CA ASP A 62 -13.78 -9.73 2.39
C ASP A 62 -14.80 -10.66 1.75
N LYS A 63 -15.79 -10.10 1.05
CA LYS A 63 -16.79 -10.87 0.31
C LYS A 63 -16.16 -11.74 -0.78
N ILE A 64 -15.24 -11.19 -1.57
CA ILE A 64 -14.51 -11.93 -2.60
C ILE A 64 -13.68 -13.06 -1.96
N ALA A 65 -12.96 -12.75 -0.88
CA ALA A 65 -12.16 -13.73 -0.17
C ALA A 65 -13.00 -14.86 0.45
N CYS A 66 -14.17 -14.57 1.02
CA CYS A 66 -15.03 -15.60 1.60
C CYS A 66 -15.60 -16.55 0.54
N GLN A 67 -15.75 -16.09 -0.70
CA GLN A 67 -16.20 -16.91 -1.83
C GLN A 67 -15.06 -17.68 -2.51
N HIS A 68 -13.82 -17.30 -2.26
CA HIS A 68 -12.66 -17.88 -2.91
C HIS A 68 -12.22 -19.19 -2.21
N PRO A 69 -12.16 -20.34 -2.90
CA PRO A 69 -12.07 -21.66 -2.25
C PRO A 69 -10.76 -21.94 -1.49
N ILE A 70 -9.68 -21.21 -1.81
CA ILE A 70 -8.37 -21.35 -1.15
C ILE A 70 -8.02 -20.15 -0.25
N SER A 71 -8.98 -19.27 0.00
CA SER A 71 -8.82 -18.16 0.93
C SER A 71 -8.79 -18.65 2.38
N TRP A 72 -8.08 -17.93 3.23
CA TRP A 72 -8.12 -18.13 4.68
C TRP A 72 -9.54 -18.04 5.26
N ARG A 73 -10.39 -17.17 4.70
CA ARG A 73 -11.79 -16.99 5.11
C ARG A 73 -12.80 -17.77 4.26
N ALA A 74 -12.36 -18.77 3.49
CA ALA A 74 -13.23 -19.50 2.57
C ALA A 74 -14.46 -20.09 3.29
N GLY A 75 -15.65 -19.77 2.79
CA GLY A 75 -16.92 -20.24 3.35
C GLY A 75 -17.42 -19.50 4.60
N GLU A 76 -16.67 -18.53 5.12
CA GLU A 76 -17.14 -17.67 6.22
C GLU A 76 -18.21 -16.67 5.75
N THR A 77 -18.97 -16.13 6.69
CA THR A 77 -19.84 -14.98 6.41
C THR A 77 -18.97 -13.73 6.18
N PRO A 78 -19.14 -13.02 5.03
CA PRO A 78 -18.44 -11.77 4.79
C PRO A 78 -18.76 -10.73 5.86
N ARG A 79 -17.73 -10.00 6.29
CA ARG A 79 -17.86 -8.82 7.16
C ARG A 79 -18.38 -7.66 6.34
N ASP A 80 -19.36 -6.96 6.88
CA ASP A 80 -19.86 -5.73 6.29
C ASP A 80 -18.98 -4.52 6.66
N VAL A 81 -19.38 -3.36 6.13
CA VAL A 81 -18.67 -2.10 6.35
C VAL A 81 -18.61 -1.75 7.83
N ASP A 82 -19.70 -1.95 8.58
CA ASP A 82 -19.76 -1.60 9.99
C ASP A 82 -18.85 -2.49 10.83
N ALA A 83 -18.78 -3.79 10.54
CA ALA A 83 -17.86 -4.72 11.20
C ALA A 83 -16.38 -4.32 11.00
N ILE A 84 -16.01 -3.85 9.81
CA ILE A 84 -14.63 -3.42 9.51
C ILE A 84 -14.34 -2.03 10.06
N LYS A 85 -15.31 -1.12 10.00
CA LYS A 85 -15.20 0.28 10.44
C LYS A 85 -15.19 0.42 11.96
N THR A 86 -15.96 -0.41 12.68
CA THR A 86 -16.19 -0.22 14.11
C THR A 86 -14.96 -0.64 14.92
N ILE A 87 -14.43 0.31 15.68
CA ILE A 87 -13.32 0.06 16.61
C ILE A 87 -13.87 -0.70 17.80
N THR A 88 -13.34 -1.89 18.05
CA THR A 88 -13.71 -2.74 19.19
C THR A 88 -12.45 -3.30 19.85
N LYS A 89 -12.60 -4.08 20.92
CA LYS A 89 -11.45 -4.81 21.51
C LYS A 89 -10.82 -5.79 20.52
N GLN A 90 -11.62 -6.40 19.65
CA GLN A 90 -11.21 -7.37 18.63
C GLN A 90 -10.71 -6.67 17.36
N ASN A 91 -11.29 -5.51 17.01
CA ASN A 91 -10.87 -4.66 15.91
C ASN A 91 -10.26 -3.35 16.44
N ARG A 92 -9.24 -3.46 17.29
CA ARG A 92 -8.62 -2.30 17.93
C ARG A 92 -7.84 -1.46 16.90
N MET A 93 -7.58 -0.20 17.25
CA MET A 93 -6.61 0.62 16.51
C MET A 93 -5.22 0.00 16.56
N ILE A 94 -4.52 0.03 15.41
CA ILE A 94 -3.10 -0.37 15.31
C ILE A 94 -2.27 0.89 15.16
N CYS A 95 -2.46 1.61 14.05
CA CYS A 95 -1.89 2.92 13.81
C CYS A 95 -2.96 3.80 13.15
N THR A 96 -3.15 5.06 13.58
CA THR A 96 -4.13 5.96 12.91
C THR A 96 -3.78 6.10 11.42
N PRO A 97 -4.71 5.77 10.48
CA PRO A 97 -6.16 5.63 10.69
C PRO A 97 -6.69 4.18 10.68
N TYR A 98 -5.83 3.16 10.65
CA TYR A 98 -6.23 1.78 10.45
C TYR A 98 -6.43 0.98 11.75
N PRO A 99 -7.64 0.44 11.98
CA PRO A 99 -7.85 -0.63 12.94
C PRO A 99 -7.39 -1.97 12.37
N LEU A 100 -7.36 -3.01 13.21
CA LEU A 100 -6.80 -4.32 12.88
C LEU A 100 -7.33 -4.89 11.56
N LEU A 101 -8.63 -4.75 11.27
CA LEU A 101 -9.25 -5.28 10.07
C LEU A 101 -8.95 -4.48 8.78
N MET A 102 -8.13 -3.44 8.86
CA MET A 102 -7.56 -2.73 7.70
C MET A 102 -6.05 -2.93 7.58
N ASN A 103 -5.51 -3.96 8.24
CA ASN A 103 -4.11 -4.37 8.17
C ASN A 103 -4.00 -5.78 7.57
N ALA A 104 -2.91 -6.05 6.86
CA ALA A 104 -2.63 -7.39 6.33
C ALA A 104 -2.54 -8.45 7.43
N PHE A 105 -3.04 -9.66 7.15
CA PHE A 105 -2.92 -10.81 8.03
C PHE A 105 -1.96 -11.84 7.45
N ASN A 106 -0.72 -11.87 7.95
CA ASN A 106 0.35 -12.66 7.35
C ASN A 106 0.49 -14.10 7.87
N GLY A 107 -0.30 -14.48 8.89
CA GLY A 107 -0.21 -15.77 9.56
C GLY A 107 -0.92 -16.89 8.79
N VAL A 108 -0.49 -17.20 7.57
CA VAL A 108 -1.13 -18.19 6.70
C VAL A 108 -0.15 -19.21 6.10
N ASN A 109 -0.66 -20.40 5.77
CA ASN A 109 0.08 -21.45 5.07
C ASN A 109 -0.47 -21.60 3.64
N LEU A 110 0.07 -20.82 2.71
CA LEU A 110 -0.34 -20.80 1.30
C LEU A 110 0.88 -20.95 0.38
N ALA A 111 0.68 -21.57 -0.77
CA ALA A 111 1.69 -21.67 -1.82
C ALA A 111 1.07 -21.44 -3.20
N ALA A 112 1.84 -20.80 -4.08
CA ALA A 112 1.49 -20.61 -5.47
C ALA A 112 2.70 -20.95 -6.34
N ALA A 113 2.43 -21.43 -7.56
CA ALA A 113 3.44 -21.69 -8.57
C ALA A 113 2.89 -21.34 -9.94
N CYS A 114 3.77 -20.86 -10.82
CA CYS A 114 3.46 -20.60 -12.22
C CYS A 114 4.49 -21.33 -13.09
N ILE A 115 4.02 -21.96 -14.17
CA ILE A 115 4.87 -22.57 -15.19
C ILE A 115 4.89 -21.61 -16.38
N ILE A 116 6.08 -21.13 -16.74
CA ILE A 116 6.30 -20.21 -17.86
C ILE A 116 7.15 -20.94 -18.89
N THR A 117 6.75 -20.82 -20.16
CA THR A 117 7.43 -21.47 -21.28
C THR A 117 7.21 -20.65 -22.55
N SER A 118 8.02 -20.90 -23.58
CA SER A 118 7.71 -20.40 -24.93
C SER A 118 6.50 -21.12 -25.52
N ALA A 119 5.78 -20.44 -26.43
CA ALA A 119 4.70 -21.04 -27.20
C ALA A 119 5.19 -22.27 -28.01
N GLU A 120 6.40 -22.19 -28.58
CA GLU A 120 7.03 -23.29 -29.31
C GLU A 120 7.19 -24.54 -28.42
N TYR A 121 7.69 -24.36 -27.20
CA TYR A 121 7.91 -25.48 -26.29
C TYR A 121 6.60 -26.01 -25.69
N ALA A 122 5.61 -25.15 -25.44
CA ALA A 122 4.26 -25.56 -25.06
C ALA A 122 3.60 -26.44 -26.14
N THR A 123 3.74 -26.08 -27.42
CA THR A 123 3.29 -26.90 -28.56
C THR A 123 4.01 -28.24 -28.60
N LYS A 124 5.34 -28.25 -28.45
CA LYS A 124 6.15 -29.49 -28.43
C LYS A 124 5.72 -30.45 -27.32
N LEU A 125 5.33 -29.93 -26.16
CA LEU A 125 4.82 -30.70 -25.03
C LEU A 125 3.33 -31.08 -25.15
N GLY A 126 2.63 -30.63 -26.20
CA GLY A 126 1.20 -30.90 -26.39
C GLY A 126 0.29 -30.18 -25.40
N VAL A 127 0.72 -29.05 -24.81
CA VAL A 127 -0.10 -28.25 -23.90
C VAL A 127 -1.24 -27.59 -24.71
N PRO A 128 -2.52 -27.86 -24.41
CA PRO A 128 -3.64 -27.29 -25.16
C PRO A 128 -3.63 -25.75 -25.15
N GLN A 129 -3.88 -25.13 -26.31
CA GLN A 129 -3.79 -23.68 -26.48
C GLN A 129 -4.83 -22.91 -25.64
N ASP A 130 -5.98 -23.52 -25.31
CA ASP A 130 -6.97 -22.95 -24.39
C ASP A 130 -6.45 -22.83 -22.94
N LYS A 131 -5.31 -23.47 -22.62
CA LYS A 131 -4.59 -23.29 -21.35
C LYS A 131 -3.54 -22.19 -21.43
N TRP A 132 -3.30 -21.57 -22.58
CA TRP A 132 -2.25 -20.57 -22.68
C TRP A 132 -2.78 -19.22 -22.22
N VAL A 133 -1.95 -18.53 -21.43
CA VAL A 133 -2.16 -17.13 -21.05
C VAL A 133 -0.84 -16.44 -21.30
N TYR A 134 -0.87 -15.37 -22.08
CA TYR A 134 0.32 -14.68 -22.53
C TYR A 134 0.65 -13.55 -21.56
N ILE A 135 1.92 -13.46 -21.19
CA ILE A 135 2.48 -12.27 -20.53
C ILE A 135 2.70 -11.24 -21.64
N THR A 136 1.79 -10.27 -21.74
CA THR A 136 1.80 -9.31 -22.86
C THR A 136 2.64 -8.09 -22.57
N GLY A 137 2.86 -7.72 -21.31
CA GLY A 137 3.73 -6.61 -20.95
C GLY A 137 4.02 -6.57 -19.46
N GLY A 138 5.11 -5.90 -19.09
CA GLY A 138 5.47 -5.71 -17.69
C GLY A 138 6.47 -4.58 -17.52
N ALA A 139 6.44 -3.97 -16.34
CA ALA A 139 7.39 -2.95 -15.93
C ALA A 139 7.48 -2.90 -14.41
N GLY A 140 8.59 -2.38 -13.90
CA GLY A 140 8.76 -2.11 -12.49
C GLY A 140 9.54 -0.83 -12.27
N SER A 141 9.33 -0.24 -11.10
CA SER A 141 10.09 0.89 -10.61
C SER A 141 10.04 0.96 -9.09
N ASN A 142 10.88 1.82 -8.52
CA ASN A 142 10.88 2.06 -7.09
C ASN A 142 10.98 3.54 -6.72
N ASP A 143 10.28 3.92 -5.65
CA ASP A 143 10.50 5.19 -4.95
C ASP A 143 11.67 5.03 -3.94
N SER A 144 12.18 6.12 -3.37
CA SER A 144 13.25 6.04 -2.36
C SER A 144 12.86 5.08 -1.23
N SER A 145 13.82 4.25 -0.82
CA SER A 145 13.65 3.34 0.32
C SER A 145 13.49 4.10 1.64
N HIS A 146 14.08 5.29 1.73
CA HIS A 146 13.83 6.23 2.80
C HIS A 146 12.55 7.00 2.50
N PHE A 147 11.45 6.62 3.15
CA PHE A 147 10.16 7.23 2.86
C PHE A 147 10.13 8.75 3.10
N TRP A 148 11.01 9.27 3.96
CA TRP A 148 11.17 10.70 4.20
C TRP A 148 11.86 11.46 3.06
N GLU A 149 12.48 10.81 2.09
CA GLU A 149 13.10 11.46 0.92
C GLU A 149 12.13 11.64 -0.25
N ARG A 150 10.92 11.09 -0.18
CA ARG A 150 9.99 11.05 -1.32
C ARG A 150 9.30 12.39 -1.56
N ALA A 151 8.90 12.68 -2.79
CA ALA A 151 8.28 13.95 -3.16
C ALA A 151 7.11 14.37 -2.25
N ASN A 152 6.17 13.45 -2.01
CA ASN A 152 5.00 13.66 -1.18
C ASN A 152 4.48 12.31 -0.62
N TYR A 153 3.35 12.35 0.09
CA TYR A 153 2.72 11.17 0.69
C TYR A 153 1.29 10.91 0.17
N PHE A 154 0.86 11.54 -0.92
CA PHE A 154 -0.49 11.38 -1.51
C PHE A 154 -0.48 10.89 -2.96
N SER A 155 0.70 10.55 -3.49
CA SER A 155 0.91 9.87 -4.77
C SER A 155 2.05 8.84 -4.65
N SER A 156 2.21 7.99 -5.67
CA SER A 156 3.38 7.11 -5.81
C SER A 156 3.81 7.07 -7.27
N PRO A 157 4.89 7.81 -7.62
CA PRO A 157 5.46 7.77 -8.96
C PRO A 157 5.86 6.36 -9.40
N ALA A 158 6.26 5.50 -8.45
CA ALA A 158 6.55 4.11 -8.75
C ALA A 158 5.30 3.32 -9.21
N ILE A 159 4.15 3.49 -8.56
CA ILE A 159 2.88 2.85 -9.00
C ILE A 159 2.50 3.36 -10.39
N GLU A 160 2.52 4.67 -10.58
CA GLU A 160 2.11 5.34 -11.82
C GLU A 160 2.96 4.87 -12.99
N TYR A 161 4.29 4.92 -12.83
CA TYR A 161 5.25 4.47 -13.84
C TYR A 161 5.09 2.97 -14.16
N SER A 162 5.01 2.12 -13.14
CA SER A 162 4.93 0.68 -13.34
C SER A 162 3.69 0.30 -14.13
N ILE A 163 2.53 0.88 -13.80
CA ILE A 163 1.28 0.64 -14.53
C ILE A 163 1.40 1.15 -15.98
N ASP A 164 1.80 2.41 -16.17
CA ASP A 164 1.82 3.02 -17.52
C ASP A 164 2.80 2.30 -18.45
N LYS A 165 3.98 1.91 -17.94
CA LYS A 165 4.99 1.20 -18.74
C LYS A 165 4.66 -0.26 -18.97
N ALA A 166 3.91 -0.91 -18.09
CA ALA A 166 3.38 -2.25 -18.34
C ALA A 166 2.33 -2.21 -19.46
N LEU A 167 1.43 -1.23 -19.43
CA LEU A 167 0.42 -1.00 -20.48
C LEU A 167 1.05 -0.63 -21.82
N GLU A 168 2.01 0.30 -21.83
CA GLU A 168 2.78 0.66 -23.03
C GLU A 168 3.51 -0.56 -23.60
N SER A 169 4.16 -1.36 -22.74
CA SER A 169 4.80 -2.60 -23.16
C SER A 169 3.78 -3.55 -23.78
N ALA A 170 2.59 -3.68 -23.22
CA ALA A 170 1.52 -4.54 -23.73
C ALA A 170 0.80 -3.98 -24.97
N ALA A 171 1.08 -2.74 -25.39
CA ALA A 171 0.32 -2.00 -26.39
C ALA A 171 -1.19 -1.91 -26.03
N LEU A 172 -1.48 -1.66 -24.76
CA LEU A 172 -2.83 -1.53 -24.21
C LEU A 172 -3.06 -0.12 -23.67
N THR A 173 -4.31 0.30 -23.71
CA THR A 173 -4.82 1.42 -22.93
C THR A 173 -5.45 0.94 -21.61
N LYS A 174 -5.61 1.85 -20.64
CA LYS A 174 -6.29 1.56 -19.35
C LYS A 174 -7.71 1.00 -19.54
N ASN A 175 -8.39 1.40 -20.62
CA ASN A 175 -9.76 0.98 -20.92
C ASN A 175 -9.85 -0.46 -21.44
N GLU A 176 -8.78 -1.02 -21.99
CA GLU A 176 -8.73 -2.38 -22.55
C GLU A 176 -8.38 -3.46 -21.51
N VAL A 177 -8.08 -3.08 -20.27
CA VAL A 177 -7.90 -4.02 -19.16
C VAL A 177 -9.28 -4.35 -18.57
N ASP A 178 -9.67 -5.62 -18.53
CA ASP A 178 -10.99 -6.05 -18.06
C ASP A 178 -11.08 -6.19 -16.54
N CYS A 179 -9.97 -6.59 -15.91
CA CYS A 179 -9.88 -6.81 -14.48
C CYS A 179 -8.47 -6.55 -13.94
N PHE A 180 -8.39 -6.23 -12.65
CA PHE A 180 -7.17 -5.94 -11.95
C PHE A 180 -7.04 -6.79 -10.68
N ASP A 181 -5.81 -7.01 -10.23
CA ASP A 181 -5.52 -7.29 -8.83
C ASP A 181 -4.45 -6.32 -8.34
N PHE A 182 -4.88 -5.35 -7.54
CA PHE A 182 -3.99 -4.42 -6.87
C PHE A 182 -3.59 -4.99 -5.49
N TYR A 183 -2.29 -5.12 -5.27
CA TYR A 183 -1.76 -5.52 -3.96
C TYR A 183 -2.32 -4.63 -2.86
N SER A 184 -2.77 -5.23 -1.75
CA SER A 184 -3.66 -4.57 -0.78
C SER A 184 -3.35 -4.97 0.66
N CYS A 185 -2.10 -4.75 1.09
CA CYS A 185 -1.72 -4.92 2.50
C CYS A 185 -2.36 -3.87 3.41
N PHE A 186 -2.63 -2.69 2.85
CA PHE A 186 -3.32 -1.56 3.47
C PHE A 186 -4.20 -0.88 2.41
N PRO A 187 -5.30 -0.20 2.80
CA PRO A 187 -6.21 0.47 1.87
C PRO A 187 -5.56 1.46 0.90
N ILE A 188 -4.48 2.14 1.31
CA ILE A 188 -3.88 3.20 0.49
C ILE A 188 -3.32 2.70 -0.85
N VAL A 189 -2.84 1.46 -0.95
CA VAL A 189 -2.25 0.93 -2.21
C VAL A 189 -3.30 0.83 -3.32
N PRO A 190 -4.41 0.10 -3.14
CA PRO A 190 -5.48 0.07 -4.14
C PRO A 190 -6.10 1.45 -4.37
N LYS A 191 -6.19 2.34 -3.37
CA LYS A 191 -6.66 3.73 -3.57
C LYS A 191 -5.78 4.49 -4.57
N LEU A 192 -4.45 4.48 -4.37
CA LEU A 192 -3.50 5.13 -5.26
C LEU A 192 -3.54 4.52 -6.68
N ALA A 193 -3.60 3.19 -6.77
CA ALA A 193 -3.72 2.50 -8.05
C ALA A 193 -5.01 2.87 -8.78
N CYS A 194 -6.16 2.82 -8.10
CA CYS A 194 -7.46 3.20 -8.65
C CYS A 194 -7.48 4.66 -9.15
N LYS A 195 -6.95 5.60 -8.36
CA LYS A 195 -6.80 7.01 -8.76
C LYS A 195 -6.02 7.12 -10.07
N HIS A 196 -4.89 6.40 -10.20
CA HIS A 196 -4.07 6.45 -11.41
C HIS A 196 -4.75 5.83 -12.62
N VAL A 197 -5.45 4.71 -12.46
CA VAL A 197 -6.15 4.05 -13.58
C VAL A 197 -7.52 4.67 -13.90
N GLY A 198 -7.99 5.63 -13.11
CA GLY A 198 -9.27 6.30 -13.30
C GLY A 198 -10.48 5.47 -12.84
N LEU A 199 -10.32 4.62 -11.82
CA LEU A 199 -11.41 3.84 -11.24
C LEU A 199 -11.89 4.47 -9.91
N ASP A 200 -13.20 4.45 -9.69
CA ASP A 200 -13.80 4.72 -8.38
C ASP A 200 -13.46 3.55 -7.44
N VAL A 201 -12.86 3.84 -6.29
CA VAL A 201 -12.40 2.81 -5.34
C VAL A 201 -13.55 2.13 -4.58
N GLN A 202 -14.67 2.83 -4.37
CA GLN A 202 -15.83 2.29 -3.65
C GLN A 202 -16.78 1.54 -4.58
N LYS A 203 -16.83 1.95 -5.86
CA LYS A 203 -17.69 1.35 -6.88
C LYS A 203 -16.93 1.18 -8.19
N PRO A 204 -15.88 0.36 -8.22
CA PRO A 204 -15.05 0.24 -9.40
C PRO A 204 -15.85 -0.41 -10.53
N ALA A 205 -15.80 0.19 -11.71
CA ALA A 205 -16.47 -0.34 -12.91
C ALA A 205 -15.88 -1.69 -13.39
N LYS A 206 -14.71 -2.06 -12.86
CA LYS A 206 -13.95 -3.27 -13.18
C LYS A 206 -13.43 -3.90 -11.88
N PRO A 207 -13.31 -5.23 -11.77
CA PRO A 207 -12.75 -5.84 -10.57
C PRO A 207 -11.35 -5.28 -10.26
N ILE A 208 -11.09 -4.89 -9.01
CA ILE A 208 -9.78 -4.38 -8.54
C ILE A 208 -9.02 -5.38 -7.66
N THR A 209 -9.64 -6.51 -7.36
CA THR A 209 -9.03 -7.71 -6.79
C THR A 209 -9.75 -8.95 -7.31
N LEU A 210 -9.02 -10.05 -7.42
CA LEU A 210 -9.54 -11.39 -7.71
C LEU A 210 -9.55 -12.29 -6.48
N LEU A 211 -8.69 -11.98 -5.50
CA LEU A 211 -8.50 -12.80 -4.30
C LEU A 211 -9.25 -12.27 -3.07
N GLY A 212 -9.52 -10.97 -3.01
CA GLY A 212 -10.09 -10.32 -1.83
C GLY A 212 -9.06 -9.78 -0.83
N GLY A 213 -7.83 -9.52 -1.29
CA GLY A 213 -6.79 -8.81 -0.55
C GLY A 213 -6.17 -9.52 0.66
N LEU A 214 -5.07 -8.97 1.17
CA LEU A 214 -4.20 -9.66 2.13
C LEU A 214 -4.82 -9.83 3.53
N THR A 215 -5.80 -9.00 3.89
CA THR A 215 -6.49 -9.11 5.18
C THR A 215 -7.43 -10.31 5.24
N SER A 216 -8.03 -10.70 4.11
CA SER A 216 -9.10 -11.69 4.07
C SER A 216 -8.72 -12.96 3.33
N PHE A 217 -8.04 -12.85 2.19
CA PHE A 217 -7.51 -14.01 1.46
C PHE A 217 -6.44 -14.75 2.29
N GLY A 218 -5.71 -14.01 3.11
CA GLY A 218 -4.49 -14.50 3.76
C GLY A 218 -3.26 -13.98 3.03
N GLY A 219 -2.51 -13.11 3.69
CA GLY A 219 -1.35 -12.45 3.10
C GLY A 219 -0.11 -13.32 3.23
N ALA A 220 0.30 -14.04 2.19
CA ALA A 220 1.64 -14.62 2.13
C ALA A 220 2.76 -13.54 2.05
N GLY A 221 2.50 -12.33 2.54
CA GLY A 221 3.31 -11.11 2.46
C GLY A 221 3.91 -10.97 1.08
N ASN A 222 5.18 -11.37 0.99
CA ASN A 222 5.98 -11.36 -0.22
C ASN A 222 5.39 -12.17 -1.40
N ASN A 223 4.61 -13.23 -1.16
CA ASN A 223 4.12 -14.13 -2.20
C ASN A 223 2.65 -13.87 -2.63
N TYR A 224 1.96 -12.87 -2.07
CA TYR A 224 0.54 -12.62 -2.42
C TYR A 224 0.32 -12.42 -3.93
N SER A 225 1.16 -11.61 -4.58
CA SER A 225 0.98 -11.31 -6.02
C SER A 225 1.17 -12.53 -6.92
N LEU A 226 1.88 -13.58 -6.49
CA LEU A 226 1.95 -14.82 -7.26
C LEU A 226 0.62 -15.59 -7.22
N HIS A 227 -0.11 -15.54 -6.10
CA HIS A 227 -1.48 -16.03 -6.04
C HIS A 227 -2.40 -15.22 -6.97
N ALA A 228 -2.21 -13.89 -7.03
CA ALA A 228 -3.00 -13.03 -7.91
C ALA A 228 -2.74 -13.34 -9.38
N ILE A 229 -1.48 -13.59 -9.78
CA ILE A 229 -1.12 -14.04 -11.13
C ILE A 229 -1.76 -15.39 -11.45
N ALA A 230 -1.73 -16.33 -10.50
CA ALA A 230 -2.36 -17.64 -10.68
C ALA A 230 -3.87 -17.53 -10.88
N GLU A 231 -4.55 -16.69 -10.10
CA GLU A 231 -6.00 -16.48 -10.21
C GLU A 231 -6.37 -15.72 -11.48
N MET A 232 -5.61 -14.68 -11.84
CA MET A 232 -5.75 -13.96 -13.11
C MET A 232 -5.65 -14.91 -14.30
N THR A 233 -4.70 -15.85 -14.26
CA THR A 233 -4.54 -16.90 -15.28
C THR A 233 -5.79 -17.79 -15.37
N ARG A 234 -6.39 -18.18 -14.24
CA ARG A 234 -7.62 -19.01 -14.23
C ARG A 234 -8.82 -18.26 -14.80
N VAL A 235 -8.99 -16.99 -14.41
CA VAL A 235 -10.10 -16.13 -14.85
C VAL A 235 -10.01 -15.82 -16.34
N ILE A 236 -8.81 -15.62 -16.88
CA ILE A 236 -8.59 -15.46 -18.33
C ILE A 236 -8.90 -16.77 -19.08
N ARG A 237 -8.41 -17.92 -18.59
CA ARG A 237 -8.71 -19.24 -19.19
C ARG A 237 -10.20 -19.58 -19.18
N SER A 238 -10.94 -19.13 -18.17
CA SER A 238 -12.40 -19.33 -18.11
C SER A 238 -13.17 -18.42 -19.06
N ARG A 239 -12.49 -17.55 -19.82
CA ARG A 239 -13.07 -16.56 -20.74
C ARG A 239 -14.01 -15.54 -20.07
N LYS A 240 -13.89 -15.38 -18.75
CA LYS A 240 -14.64 -14.35 -18.01
C LYS A 240 -14.09 -12.95 -18.34
N HIS A 241 -12.78 -12.87 -18.52
CA HIS A 241 -12.04 -11.67 -18.93
C HIS A 241 -11.02 -12.07 -20.01
N GLN A 242 -10.66 -11.15 -20.89
CA GLN A 242 -9.64 -11.37 -21.92
C GLN A 242 -8.27 -10.86 -21.48
N THR A 243 -8.24 -9.70 -20.82
CA THR A 243 -7.01 -9.00 -20.46
C THR A 243 -7.05 -8.53 -19.02
N GLY A 244 -5.98 -8.74 -18.27
CA GLY A 244 -5.90 -8.32 -16.87
C GLY A 244 -4.55 -7.76 -16.48
N LEU A 245 -4.53 -6.97 -15.41
CA LEU A 245 -3.32 -6.34 -14.86
C LEU A 245 -3.16 -6.68 -13.37
N VAL A 246 -1.99 -7.18 -13.00
CA VAL A 246 -1.60 -7.38 -11.59
C VAL A 246 -0.58 -6.32 -11.21
N LEU A 247 -0.80 -5.62 -10.09
CA LEU A 247 0.18 -4.73 -9.47
C LEU A 247 0.71 -5.39 -8.19
N ALA A 248 2.01 -5.66 -8.15
CA ALA A 248 2.74 -6.11 -6.98
C ALA A 248 3.43 -4.93 -6.29
N ASN A 249 3.27 -4.84 -4.97
CA ASN A 249 3.88 -3.81 -4.13
C ASN A 249 4.81 -4.46 -3.09
N GLY A 250 6.00 -3.89 -2.90
CA GLY A 250 7.00 -4.33 -1.92
C GLY A 250 7.51 -3.19 -1.04
N GLY A 251 7.96 -3.53 0.16
CA GLY A 251 8.47 -2.58 1.15
C GLY A 251 7.34 -1.71 1.74
N VAL A 252 7.56 -0.39 1.78
CA VAL A 252 6.62 0.59 2.32
C VAL A 252 6.17 1.55 1.23
N LEU A 253 5.45 1.04 0.22
CA LEU A 253 5.20 1.69 -1.09
C LEU A 253 6.46 1.85 -1.96
N SER A 254 7.57 1.23 -1.59
CA SER A 254 8.86 1.48 -2.23
C SER A 254 8.99 0.82 -3.60
N TRP A 255 8.63 -0.47 -3.73
CA TRP A 255 8.88 -1.26 -4.93
C TRP A 255 7.56 -1.61 -5.62
N GLN A 256 7.45 -1.35 -6.90
CA GLN A 256 6.24 -1.60 -7.68
C GLN A 256 6.57 -2.39 -8.93
N HIS A 257 5.77 -3.41 -9.23
CA HIS A 257 5.87 -4.18 -10.47
C HIS A 257 4.47 -4.45 -11.00
N ALA A 258 4.23 -4.11 -12.26
CA ALA A 258 2.97 -4.41 -12.94
C ALA A 258 3.16 -5.43 -14.05
N LEU A 259 2.17 -6.31 -14.22
CA LEU A 259 2.16 -7.38 -15.22
C LEU A 259 0.81 -7.39 -15.94
N CYS A 260 0.84 -7.32 -17.27
CA CYS A 260 -0.33 -7.52 -18.13
C CYS A 260 -0.38 -8.98 -18.62
N LEU A 261 -1.53 -9.61 -18.46
CA LEU A 261 -1.82 -10.97 -18.92
C LEU A 261 -2.99 -10.95 -19.89
N SER A 262 -2.95 -11.79 -20.93
CA SER A 262 -4.05 -11.87 -21.91
C SER A 262 -4.29 -13.30 -22.42
N ALA A 263 -5.53 -13.57 -22.84
CA ALA A 263 -5.90 -14.78 -23.58
C ALA A 263 -5.26 -14.81 -24.98
N GLN A 264 -4.86 -13.65 -25.52
CA GLN A 264 -4.27 -13.53 -26.85
C GLN A 264 -2.78 -13.17 -26.77
N SER A 265 -2.02 -13.62 -27.76
CA SER A 265 -0.65 -13.14 -27.93
C SER A 265 -0.65 -11.64 -28.23
N ARG A 266 0.49 -10.98 -28.02
CA ARG A 266 0.66 -9.55 -28.31
C ARG A 266 0.17 -9.19 -29.72
N HIS A 267 -0.46 -8.01 -29.84
CA HIS A 267 -0.87 -7.49 -31.14
C HIS A 267 0.32 -7.37 -32.09
N ASN A 268 0.05 -7.64 -33.38
CA ASN A 268 0.94 -7.42 -34.52
C ASN A 268 2.30 -8.15 -34.47
N ASN A 269 2.41 -9.28 -33.75
CA ASN A 269 3.67 -9.99 -33.54
C ASN A 269 4.80 -9.11 -32.97
N SER A 270 4.44 -8.05 -32.22
CA SER A 270 5.44 -7.20 -31.58
C SER A 270 6.29 -8.01 -30.60
N THR A 271 7.60 -7.76 -30.60
CA THR A 271 8.51 -8.42 -29.66
C THR A 271 8.19 -8.00 -28.23
N TYR A 272 8.36 -8.93 -27.29
CA TYR A 272 8.29 -8.59 -25.88
C TYR A 272 9.42 -7.62 -25.54
N VAL A 273 9.08 -6.44 -25.05
CA VAL A 273 10.07 -5.46 -24.62
C VAL A 273 10.37 -5.69 -23.15
N LYS A 274 11.51 -6.32 -22.86
CA LYS A 274 12.06 -6.34 -21.51
C LYS A 274 12.44 -4.91 -21.14
N ARG A 275 11.80 -4.37 -20.10
CA ARG A 275 12.21 -3.11 -19.49
C ARG A 275 13.06 -3.40 -18.27
N GLU A 276 14.12 -2.63 -18.10
CA GLU A 276 14.85 -2.59 -16.83
C GLU A 276 13.96 -1.93 -15.77
N VAL A 277 14.11 -2.37 -14.52
CA VAL A 277 13.41 -1.75 -13.39
C VAL A 277 13.99 -0.34 -13.23
N LEU A 278 13.13 0.67 -13.29
CA LEU A 278 13.58 2.05 -13.17
C LEU A 278 13.75 2.42 -11.70
N ASP A 279 14.96 2.80 -11.32
CA ASP A 279 15.22 3.41 -10.03
C ASP A 279 14.76 4.88 -10.02
N ASN A 280 13.49 5.10 -9.67
CA ASN A 280 12.97 6.46 -9.47
C ASN A 280 13.41 7.05 -8.12
N GLY A 281 14.15 6.31 -7.28
CA GLY A 281 14.66 6.79 -6.01
C GLY A 281 15.49 8.07 -6.17
N ASP A 282 16.26 8.16 -7.26
CA ASP A 282 17.07 9.34 -7.57
C ASP A 282 16.27 10.47 -8.25
N VAL A 283 15.16 10.15 -8.94
CA VAL A 283 14.38 11.10 -9.75
C VAL A 283 13.27 11.78 -8.94
N SER A 284 12.69 11.09 -7.95
CA SER A 284 11.66 11.64 -7.07
C SER A 284 12.29 12.24 -5.81
N GLN A 285 13.11 13.28 -5.98
CA GLN A 285 13.68 14.02 -4.86
C GLN A 285 12.61 14.85 -4.18
N GLY A 286 12.29 14.48 -2.94
CA GLY A 286 11.50 15.30 -2.06
C GLY A 286 12.27 16.49 -1.49
N PRO A 287 11.63 17.22 -0.58
CA PRO A 287 12.28 18.23 0.23
C PRO A 287 13.56 17.71 0.87
N ALA A 288 14.58 18.58 0.97
CA ALA A 288 15.80 18.28 1.70
C ALA A 288 15.48 17.81 3.13
N PHE A 289 16.13 16.74 3.57
CA PHE A 289 15.92 16.14 4.87
C PHE A 289 16.95 16.64 5.89
N THR A 290 16.54 16.87 7.13
CA THR A 290 17.44 17.11 8.26
C THR A 290 17.20 16.09 9.38
N PRO A 291 18.24 15.35 9.83
CA PRO A 291 18.10 14.44 10.96
C PRO A 291 17.99 15.18 12.30
N THR A 292 18.45 16.42 12.36
CA THR A 292 18.47 17.27 13.56
C THR A 292 17.66 18.53 13.32
N ALA A 293 16.40 18.51 13.74
CA ALA A 293 15.46 19.60 13.51
C ALA A 293 15.27 20.43 14.78
N GLN A 294 15.33 21.75 14.63
CA GLN A 294 15.08 22.69 15.71
C GLN A 294 14.41 23.95 15.16
N GLY A 295 13.33 24.40 15.80
CA GLY A 295 12.65 25.65 15.43
C GLY A 295 11.16 25.47 15.16
N GLU A 296 10.56 26.49 14.53
CA GLU A 296 9.16 26.45 14.11
C GLU A 296 8.95 25.45 12.97
N ALA A 297 7.86 24.70 13.04
CA ALA A 297 7.57 23.66 12.07
C ALA A 297 6.06 23.49 11.82
N VAL A 298 5.76 22.82 10.71
CA VAL A 298 4.41 22.45 10.28
C VAL A 298 4.33 20.95 10.09
N ILE A 299 3.21 20.33 10.49
CA ILE A 299 2.93 18.91 10.22
C ILE A 299 2.62 18.72 8.73
N GLU A 300 3.39 17.89 8.03
CA GLU A 300 3.15 17.48 6.64
C GLU A 300 2.33 16.20 6.56
N SER A 301 2.62 15.23 7.44
CA SER A 301 1.79 14.04 7.66
C SER A 301 2.13 13.42 9.01
N TYR A 302 1.35 12.43 9.44
CA TYR A 302 1.49 11.81 10.76
C TYR A 302 0.91 10.40 10.80
N THR A 303 1.23 9.68 11.87
CA THR A 303 0.46 8.53 12.36
C THR A 303 0.61 8.42 13.88
N VAL A 304 -0.20 7.59 14.52
CA VAL A 304 -0.15 7.35 15.97
C VAL A 304 -0.22 5.86 16.19
N ASP A 305 0.77 5.29 16.88
CA ASP A 305 0.74 3.90 17.34
C ASP A 305 -0.23 3.74 18.51
N TYR A 306 -0.95 2.63 18.54
CA TYR A 306 -1.84 2.25 19.62
C TYR A 306 -1.40 0.96 20.28
N ASP A 307 -1.58 0.89 21.60
CA ASP A 307 -1.54 -0.35 22.33
C ASP A 307 -2.94 -0.72 22.85
N ARG A 308 -3.00 -1.64 23.82
CA ARG A 308 -4.30 -2.06 24.39
C ARG A 308 -4.92 -1.02 25.33
N LYS A 309 -4.18 0.00 25.75
CA LYS A 309 -4.61 1.07 26.66
C LYS A 309 -5.00 2.35 25.92
N GLY A 310 -4.53 2.56 24.70
CA GLY A 310 -4.89 3.72 23.87
C GLY A 310 -3.76 4.16 22.95
N SER A 311 -3.77 5.45 22.59
CA SER A 311 -2.68 6.09 21.86
C SER A 311 -1.38 6.01 22.67
N LYS A 312 -0.31 5.49 22.05
CA LYS A 312 0.97 5.23 22.71
C LYS A 312 2.07 6.17 22.23
N LEU A 313 2.20 6.36 20.92
CA LEU A 313 3.30 7.14 20.34
C LEU A 313 2.85 7.84 19.06
N GLY A 314 2.84 9.16 19.08
CA GLY A 314 2.66 9.99 17.88
C GLY A 314 3.95 10.10 17.08
N HIS A 315 3.82 9.96 15.76
CA HIS A 315 4.86 10.08 14.76
C HIS A 315 4.51 11.19 13.78
N ILE A 316 5.43 12.14 13.59
CA ILE A 316 5.24 13.33 12.76
C ILE A 316 6.28 13.35 11.66
N ILE A 317 5.82 13.56 10.42
CA ILE A 317 6.64 14.10 9.35
C ILE A 317 6.37 15.60 9.29
N GLY A 318 7.40 16.39 9.57
CA GLY A 318 7.29 17.84 9.66
C GLY A 318 8.15 18.56 8.66
N ARG A 319 7.84 19.84 8.42
CA ARG A 319 8.62 20.77 7.62
C ARG A 319 9.00 21.97 8.47
N LEU A 320 10.29 22.31 8.52
CA LEU A 320 10.76 23.53 9.18
C LEU A 320 10.21 24.75 8.42
N VAL A 321 9.74 25.76 9.15
CA VAL A 321 9.18 26.98 8.56
C VAL A 321 10.27 27.81 7.87
N GLU A 322 11.47 27.84 8.44
CA GLU A 322 12.57 28.70 7.98
C GLU A 322 13.12 28.33 6.59
N ASN A 323 13.20 27.04 6.28
CA ASN A 323 13.93 26.54 5.10
C ASN A 323 13.18 25.42 4.38
N GLY A 324 12.02 25.00 4.89
CA GLY A 324 11.23 23.93 4.30
C GLY A 324 11.90 22.56 4.36
N GLN A 325 12.95 22.34 5.16
CA GLN A 325 13.54 21.01 5.32
C GLN A 325 12.58 20.07 6.04
N ARG A 326 12.52 18.82 5.59
CA ARG A 326 11.72 17.77 6.20
C ARG A 326 12.47 17.12 7.35
N PHE A 327 11.73 16.73 8.39
CA PHE A 327 12.24 15.96 9.51
C PHE A 327 11.22 14.93 9.98
N ILE A 328 11.71 13.97 10.76
CA ILE A 328 10.89 13.02 11.53
C ILE A 328 10.95 13.42 13.00
N ALA A 329 9.82 13.40 13.69
CA ALA A 329 9.75 13.63 15.12
C ALA A 329 8.73 12.70 15.80
N ASN A 330 8.91 12.48 17.10
CA ASN A 330 7.83 11.99 17.95
C ASN A 330 7.07 13.16 18.60
N HIS A 331 5.89 12.90 19.14
CA HIS A 331 5.18 13.89 19.97
C HIS A 331 6.04 14.28 21.19
N GLY A 332 6.06 15.57 21.53
CA GLY A 332 6.80 16.11 22.67
C GLY A 332 5.98 16.29 23.95
N ASP A 333 4.64 16.25 23.85
CA ASP A 333 3.73 16.37 24.98
C ASP A 333 2.39 15.64 24.73
N GLU A 334 1.63 15.43 25.82
CA GLU A 334 0.33 14.75 25.80
C GLU A 334 -0.72 15.49 24.96
N HIS A 335 -0.65 16.83 24.90
CA HIS A 335 -1.57 17.63 24.10
C HIS A 335 -1.41 17.35 22.61
N THR A 336 -0.15 17.25 22.15
CA THR A 336 0.20 16.88 20.78
C THR A 336 -0.27 15.46 20.48
N LEU A 337 0.00 14.49 21.37
CA LEU A 337 -0.47 13.11 21.19
C LEU A 337 -2.00 13.04 21.06
N ALA A 338 -2.72 13.69 21.97
CA ALA A 338 -4.18 13.70 21.96
C ALA A 338 -4.75 14.35 20.68
N THR A 339 -4.10 15.41 20.18
CA THR A 339 -4.49 16.08 18.94
C THR A 339 -4.26 15.19 17.71
N LEU A 340 -3.11 14.51 17.63
CA LEU A 340 -2.83 13.55 16.56
C LEU A 340 -3.78 12.35 16.59
N ALA A 341 -4.19 11.90 17.78
CA ALA A 341 -5.10 10.76 17.95
C ALA A 341 -6.58 11.12 17.69
N SER A 342 -6.93 12.40 17.69
CA SER A 342 -8.31 12.86 17.52
C SER A 342 -8.84 12.59 16.10
N THR A 343 -10.12 12.21 16.00
CA THR A 343 -10.84 12.03 14.74
C THR A 343 -11.62 13.27 14.29
N ASN A 344 -11.71 14.29 15.17
CA ASN A 344 -12.56 15.47 14.98
C ASN A 344 -11.78 16.73 14.55
N GLY A 345 -10.56 16.58 14.05
CA GLY A 345 -9.71 17.69 13.63
C GLY A 345 -8.78 17.31 12.48
N GLU A 346 -7.97 18.26 12.06
CA GLU A 346 -6.99 18.06 11.00
C GLU A 346 -5.58 18.45 11.47
N PRO A 347 -4.77 17.48 11.91
CA PRO A 347 -3.40 17.77 12.33
C PRO A 347 -2.49 18.24 11.18
N ILE A 348 -2.75 17.81 9.94
CA ILE A 348 -1.90 18.20 8.80
C ILE A 348 -2.05 19.69 8.52
N GLY A 349 -0.93 20.41 8.54
CA GLY A 349 -0.88 21.87 8.42
C GLY A 349 -0.84 22.61 9.76
N MET A 350 -1.02 21.93 10.90
CA MET A 350 -0.88 22.58 12.20
C MET A 350 0.58 22.99 12.47
N LYS A 351 0.74 24.13 13.14
CA LYS A 351 2.03 24.71 13.49
C LYS A 351 2.45 24.31 14.90
N GLY A 352 3.76 24.18 15.09
CA GLY A 352 4.35 23.89 16.38
C GLY A 352 5.84 24.19 16.39
N ARG A 353 6.53 23.64 17.38
CA ARG A 353 7.97 23.74 17.53
C ARG A 353 8.57 22.34 17.64
N VAL A 354 9.67 22.12 16.92
CA VAL A 354 10.49 20.92 17.07
C VAL A 354 11.75 21.23 17.87
N ASN A 355 12.11 20.33 18.77
CA ASN A 355 13.32 20.38 19.57
C ASN A 355 14.01 19.03 19.57
N ARG A 356 15.31 19.03 19.78
CA ARG A 356 16.07 17.81 20.02
C ARG A 356 16.05 17.46 21.52
N ALA A 357 15.68 16.23 21.84
CA ALA A 357 15.80 15.65 23.17
C ALA A 357 17.24 15.18 23.44
N ASP A 358 17.55 14.92 24.71
CA ASP A 358 18.86 14.47 25.15
C ASP A 358 19.26 13.12 24.54
N ASP A 359 18.27 12.26 24.26
CA ASP A 359 18.48 10.97 23.58
C ASP A 359 18.66 11.09 22.05
N GLY A 360 18.70 12.32 21.54
CA GLY A 360 18.95 12.64 20.14
C GLY A 360 17.70 12.68 19.26
N ARG A 361 16.51 12.32 19.76
CA ARG A 361 15.25 12.37 19.01
C ARG A 361 14.77 13.80 18.80
N ASN A 362 14.10 14.05 17.69
CA ASN A 362 13.30 15.25 17.50
C ASN A 362 11.94 15.04 18.15
N LEU A 363 11.52 16.00 18.97
CA LEU A 363 10.22 16.06 19.63
C LEU A 363 9.46 17.29 19.12
N PHE A 364 8.24 17.07 18.63
CA PHE A 364 7.37 18.13 18.14
C PHE A 364 6.26 18.42 19.16
N THR A 365 6.08 19.69 19.50
CA THR A 365 5.01 20.18 20.36
C THR A 365 4.16 21.19 19.59
N LEU A 366 2.84 21.02 19.58
CA LEU A 366 1.92 21.99 18.99
C LEU A 366 2.05 23.35 19.69
N SER A 367 1.95 24.44 18.93
CA SER A 367 1.94 25.78 19.51
C SER A 367 0.70 25.94 20.39
N ALA A 368 0.86 26.49 21.59
CA ALA A 368 -0.24 26.82 22.48
C ALA A 368 -1.02 28.02 21.94
N SER A 369 -1.77 27.85 20.84
CA SER A 369 -2.88 28.68 20.35
C SER A 369 -3.34 28.20 18.96
N ALA A 370 -4.26 27.25 18.96
CA ALA A 370 -5.44 27.33 18.10
C ALA A 370 -6.59 26.77 18.94
N LYS A 371 -7.33 27.66 19.60
CA LYS A 371 -8.63 27.27 20.17
C LYS A 371 -9.45 26.65 19.03
N LEU A 372 -9.97 25.45 19.31
CA LEU A 372 -10.93 24.71 18.48
C LEU A 372 -12.02 25.62 17.91
#